data_AF-A0AA85BYM9-F1
#
_entry.id   AF-A0AA85BYM9-F1
#
_cell.length_a   1.000
_cell.length_b   1.000
_cell.length_c   1.000
_cell.angle_alpha   90.00
_cell.angle_beta   90.00
_cell.angle_gamma   90.00
#
_symmetry.space_group_name_H-M   'P 1'
#
loop_
_entity.id
_entity.type
_entity.pdbx_description
1 polymer ?
#
loop_
_entity_poly.entity_id
_entity_poly.type
_entity_poly.pdbx_seq_one_letter_code
_entity_poly.pdbx_strand_id
1 'polypeptide(L)'
;MSISYVDDISDGQGIFIFVKILRRWKGSLYKLVWVDLLIYISAYYVLNLSYRFAMNDKQKVIFEEIVEFCVRTKGDIPISFLLGFFVSGIISRWYQMYLYIPWMNQIALQIASSINAKSEEGSRKIRLTIMRYMNLAWVLMMKRISDQIACRFIKNDDIGSLPSALGPVLPKRKSTNHKHLISRNTCQPWSIDASEVVRTSPSKSILQQQLSQSQYPIQTKLDSPLNNIFVQPQTPNSSDVHTPLAPLATDEECGALPDAFEAADVVELREMLRAFNQDQKVKSSFGVLITEKEISSFERIAADWFRRTKTNYTPEYWVPIQWAQRLTLKALQSGYIDDPKVAFYTVENIGRVRQSMQNLQVYSSIMIPLVYTQVVIIAVYSYFMCQIFACQFVEHRNQNGQHNVDLYVPIFSIFSFLFLMGWLKVAYVL
;
A
#
# COMPACT_ATOMS: atom_id res chain seq x y z
N MET A 1 7.40 5.47 -13.73
CA MET A 1 8.46 4.71 -14.41
C MET A 1 9.77 5.09 -13.77
N SER A 2 10.63 4.11 -13.45
CA SER A 2 12.02 4.36 -13.09
C SER A 2 12.75 4.98 -14.28
N ILE A 3 13.72 5.85 -14.00
CA ILE A 3 14.47 6.56 -15.03
C ILE A 3 15.93 6.18 -14.84
N SER A 4 16.45 5.37 -15.77
CA SER A 4 17.88 5.12 -15.83
C SER A 4 18.58 6.30 -16.49
N TYR A 5 19.67 6.73 -15.88
CA TYR A 5 20.60 7.75 -16.38
C TYR A 5 22.06 7.30 -16.20
N VAL A 6 22.27 5.99 -16.00
CA VAL A 6 23.59 5.39 -15.78
C VAL A 6 24.49 5.62 -17.01
N ASP A 7 23.97 5.37 -18.20
CA ASP A 7 24.71 5.55 -19.46
C ASP A 7 25.12 7.01 -19.69
N ASP A 8 24.28 7.96 -19.23
CA ASP A 8 24.60 9.39 -19.33
C ASP A 8 25.75 9.82 -18.42
N ILE A 9 25.98 9.09 -17.31
CA ILE A 9 27.09 9.32 -16.38
C ILE A 9 28.36 8.65 -16.89
N SER A 10 28.26 7.43 -17.43
CA SER A 10 29.42 6.69 -17.91
C SER A 10 30.09 7.34 -19.12
N ASP A 11 29.31 8.00 -19.98
CA ASP A 11 29.81 8.57 -21.23
C ASP A 11 30.43 9.98 -21.08
N GLY A 12 30.28 10.64 -19.93
CA GLY A 12 30.68 12.03 -19.77
C GLY A 12 32.02 12.22 -19.06
N GLN A 13 32.67 13.36 -19.32
CA GLN A 13 33.86 13.81 -18.60
C GLN A 13 33.56 15.10 -17.81
N GLY A 14 33.82 15.08 -16.50
CA GLY A 14 33.80 16.26 -15.64
C GLY A 14 32.48 17.05 -15.60
N ILE A 15 32.58 18.38 -15.68
CA ILE A 15 31.47 19.35 -15.50
C ILE A 15 30.32 19.15 -16.50
N PHE A 16 30.62 18.64 -17.71
CA PHE A 16 29.61 18.41 -18.75
C PHE A 16 28.58 17.34 -18.37
N ILE A 17 28.93 16.39 -17.50
CA ILE A 17 27.99 15.40 -16.95
C ILE A 17 26.87 16.10 -16.19
N PHE A 18 27.22 17.02 -15.30
CA PHE A 18 26.24 17.75 -14.47
C PHE A 18 25.31 18.59 -15.34
N VAL A 19 25.84 19.28 -16.35
CA VAL A 19 25.02 20.05 -17.29
C VAL A 19 24.08 19.15 -18.08
N LYS A 20 24.55 17.98 -18.54
CA LYS A 20 23.75 16.99 -19.27
C LYS A 20 22.59 16.46 -18.40
N ILE A 21 22.85 16.20 -17.11
CA ILE A 21 21.83 15.76 -16.14
C ILE A 21 20.82 16.88 -15.85
N LEU A 22 21.28 18.11 -15.59
CA LEU A 22 20.41 19.26 -15.30
C LEU A 22 19.49 19.61 -16.47
N ARG A 23 19.92 19.40 -17.72
CA ARG A 23 19.07 19.67 -18.89
C ARG A 23 17.91 18.68 -19.07
N ARG A 24 17.92 17.54 -18.35
CA ARG A 24 16.90 16.51 -18.53
C ARG A 24 15.55 16.96 -17.97
N TRP A 25 14.45 16.70 -18.70
CA TRP A 25 13.09 17.07 -18.29
C TRP A 25 12.29 15.91 -17.68
N LYS A 26 12.48 14.68 -18.19
CA LYS A 26 11.74 13.51 -17.71
C LYS A 26 12.25 13.11 -16.33
N GLY A 27 11.37 13.23 -15.33
CA GLY A 27 11.63 12.95 -13.90
C GLY A 27 12.72 13.82 -13.29
N SER A 28 12.89 15.03 -13.83
CA SER A 28 13.76 16.03 -13.22
C SER A 28 13.02 16.84 -12.16
N LEU A 29 13.83 17.54 -11.37
CA LEU A 29 13.37 18.47 -10.34
C LEU A 29 12.40 19.52 -10.91
N TYR A 30 12.71 20.05 -12.09
CA TYR A 30 11.92 21.11 -12.73
C TYR A 30 10.48 20.66 -13.00
N LYS A 31 10.30 19.46 -13.55
CA LYS A 31 8.96 18.90 -13.81
C LYS A 31 8.15 18.68 -12.52
N LEU A 32 8.83 18.50 -11.39
CA LEU A 32 8.20 18.22 -10.11
C LEU A 32 7.85 19.50 -9.33
N VAL A 33 8.60 20.59 -9.53
CA VAL A 33 8.52 21.83 -8.74
C VAL A 33 7.93 23.01 -9.52
N TRP A 34 7.80 22.95 -10.86
CA TRP A 34 7.41 24.12 -11.67
C TRP A 34 6.07 24.76 -11.27
N VAL A 35 5.06 23.97 -10.87
CA VAL A 35 3.76 24.50 -10.41
C VAL A 35 3.95 25.27 -9.11
N ASP A 36 4.64 24.69 -8.14
CA ASP A 36 4.89 25.32 -6.85
C ASP A 36 5.76 26.57 -7.01
N LEU A 37 6.74 26.54 -7.93
CA LEU A 37 7.59 27.68 -8.26
C LEU A 37 6.79 28.81 -8.90
N LEU A 38 5.86 28.49 -9.81
CA LEU A 38 5.00 29.49 -10.43
C LEU A 38 4.09 30.15 -9.39
N ILE A 39 3.52 29.37 -8.47
CA ILE A 39 2.73 29.89 -7.35
C ILE A 39 3.61 30.80 -6.47
N TYR A 40 4.81 30.37 -6.10
CA TYR A 40 5.75 31.14 -5.30
C TYR A 40 6.12 32.48 -5.95
N ILE A 41 6.49 32.47 -7.24
CA ILE A 41 6.84 33.67 -8.00
C ILE A 41 5.62 34.58 -8.16
N SER A 42 4.44 34.02 -8.40
CA SER A 42 3.20 34.81 -8.51
C SER A 42 2.87 35.52 -7.19
N ALA A 43 2.98 34.83 -6.05
CA ALA A 43 2.76 35.42 -4.74
C ALA A 43 3.77 36.52 -4.43
N TYR A 44 5.04 36.30 -4.78
CA TYR A 44 6.09 37.31 -4.65
C TYR A 44 5.76 38.60 -5.41
N TYR A 45 5.42 38.48 -6.71
CA TYR A 45 5.11 39.66 -7.52
C TYR A 45 3.81 40.33 -7.11
N VAL A 46 2.79 39.58 -6.70
CA VAL A 46 1.56 40.17 -6.15
C VAL A 46 1.85 41.05 -4.94
N LEU A 47 2.70 40.59 -4.02
CA LEU A 47 3.12 41.39 -2.86
C LEU A 47 3.98 42.59 -3.27
N ASN A 48 4.92 42.40 -4.19
CA ASN A 48 5.77 43.48 -4.68
C ASN A 48 4.98 44.60 -5.38
N LEU A 49 4.03 44.22 -6.25
CA LEU A 49 3.12 45.14 -6.94
C LEU A 49 2.20 45.85 -5.94
N SER A 50 1.73 45.14 -4.92
CA SER A 50 0.89 45.72 -3.86
C SER A 50 1.65 46.77 -3.04
N TYR A 51 2.91 46.49 -2.66
CA TYR A 51 3.76 47.45 -1.95
C TYR A 51 4.03 48.72 -2.79
N ARG A 52 4.26 48.56 -4.10
CA ARG A 52 4.61 49.69 -4.98
C ARG A 52 3.41 50.55 -5.39
N PHE A 53 2.29 49.93 -5.76
CA PHE A 53 1.16 50.62 -6.39
C PHE A 53 -0.08 50.74 -5.50
N ALA A 54 -0.26 49.89 -4.50
CA ALA A 54 -1.50 49.85 -3.71
C ALA A 54 -1.35 50.39 -2.27
N MET A 55 -0.17 50.31 -1.66
CA MET A 55 0.05 50.72 -0.27
C MET A 55 0.36 52.22 -0.12
N ASN A 56 -0.28 52.86 0.85
CA ASN A 56 0.00 54.24 1.28
C ASN A 56 1.29 54.31 2.12
N ASP A 57 1.88 55.50 2.27
CA ASP A 57 3.16 55.69 3.00
C ASP A 57 3.14 55.13 4.43
N LYS A 58 2.02 55.26 5.16
CA LYS A 58 1.86 54.65 6.50
C LYS A 58 1.83 53.13 6.48
N GLN A 59 1.24 52.53 5.44
CA GLN A 59 1.15 51.07 5.29
C GLN A 59 2.49 50.48 4.83
N LYS A 60 3.26 51.23 4.04
CA LYS A 60 4.62 50.85 3.66
C LYS A 60 5.49 50.67 4.89
N VAL A 61 5.52 51.62 5.83
CA VAL A 61 6.29 51.48 7.08
C VAL A 61 5.94 50.20 7.85
N ILE A 62 4.65 49.88 8.00
CA ILE A 62 4.21 48.64 8.66
C ILE A 62 4.67 47.39 7.88
N PHE A 63 4.61 47.44 6.55
CA PHE A 63 5.09 46.35 5.70
C PHE A 63 6.59 46.13 5.86
N GLU A 64 7.38 47.20 5.98
CA GLU A 64 8.83 47.14 6.20
C GLU A 64 9.17 46.49 7.54
N GLU A 65 8.43 46.81 8.60
CA GLU A 65 8.54 46.14 9.90
C GLU A 65 8.23 44.63 9.80
N ILE A 66 7.19 44.24 9.03
CA ILE A 66 6.85 42.84 8.79
C ILE A 66 7.97 42.12 8.03
N VAL A 67 8.56 42.76 7.02
CA VAL A 67 9.67 42.20 6.24
C VAL A 67 10.88 41.97 7.15
N GLU A 68 11.25 42.95 7.99
CA GLU A 68 12.36 42.82 8.94
C GLU A 68 12.10 41.69 9.95
N PHE A 69 10.88 41.60 10.47
CA PHE A 69 10.46 40.49 11.34
C PHE A 69 10.64 39.14 10.65
N CYS A 70 10.18 38.99 9.41
CA CYS A 70 10.33 37.76 8.64
C CYS A 70 11.79 37.41 8.33
N VAL A 71 12.65 38.39 8.07
CA VAL A 71 14.10 38.17 7.87
C VAL A 71 14.72 37.57 9.14
N ARG A 72 14.39 38.11 10.32
CA ARG A 72 14.89 37.62 11.60
C ARG A 72 14.37 36.21 11.90
N THR A 73 13.05 35.99 11.83
CA THR A 73 12.44 34.68 12.12
C THR A 73 12.93 33.57 11.18
N LYS A 74 13.24 33.90 9.92
CA LYS A 74 13.77 32.92 8.97
C LYS A 74 15.14 32.35 9.40
N GLY A 75 15.99 33.18 10.01
CA GLY A 75 17.32 32.78 10.47
C GLY A 75 17.31 31.72 11.56
N ASP A 76 16.23 31.65 12.34
CA ASP A 76 16.13 30.80 13.53
C ASP A 76 15.71 29.35 13.22
N ILE A 77 15.18 29.05 12.02
CA ILE A 77 14.63 27.73 11.69
C ILE A 77 15.67 26.86 10.94
N PRO A 78 16.22 25.78 11.55
CA PRO A 78 17.24 24.93 10.93
C PRO A 78 16.63 23.89 9.97
N ILE A 79 16.05 24.35 8.86
CA ILE A 79 15.26 23.50 7.95
C ILE A 79 16.13 22.49 7.22
N SER A 80 17.35 22.86 6.88
CA SER A 80 18.29 21.95 6.21
C SER A 80 18.57 20.72 7.07
N PHE A 81 18.65 20.89 8.39
CA PHE A 81 18.82 19.78 9.34
C PHE A 81 17.58 18.91 9.36
N LEU A 82 16.40 19.50 9.62
CA LEU A 82 15.12 18.77 9.68
C LEU A 82 14.84 17.98 8.38
N LEU A 83 15.01 18.64 7.23
CA LEU A 83 14.78 18.05 5.92
C LEU A 83 15.81 16.96 5.59
N GLY A 84 17.05 17.12 6.03
CA GLY A 84 18.10 16.12 5.90
C GLY A 84 17.76 14.80 6.59
N PHE A 85 17.33 14.84 7.85
CA PHE A 85 16.89 13.63 8.57
C PHE A 85 15.66 12.99 7.91
N PHE A 86 14.69 13.83 7.52
CA PHE A 86 13.46 13.34 6.90
C PHE A 86 13.73 12.63 5.58
N VAL A 87 14.46 13.27 4.66
CA VAL A 87 14.74 12.72 3.34
C VAL A 87 15.66 11.52 3.43
N SER A 88 16.66 11.54 4.31
CA SER A 88 17.54 10.38 4.56
C SER A 88 16.75 9.15 5.04
N GLY A 89 15.81 9.35 5.97
CA GLY A 89 14.92 8.29 6.44
C GLY A 89 14.06 7.69 5.32
N ILE A 90 13.52 8.53 4.43
CA ILE A 90 12.72 8.09 3.28
C ILE A 90 13.57 7.33 2.26
N ILE A 91 14.74 7.84 1.90
CA ILE A 91 15.66 7.18 0.97
C ILE A 91 16.07 5.80 1.51
N SER A 92 16.44 5.74 2.80
CA SER A 92 16.79 4.48 3.46
C SER A 92 15.63 3.48 3.36
N ARG A 93 14.41 3.91 3.69
CA ARG A 93 13.21 3.07 3.59
C ARG A 93 12.94 2.59 2.17
N TRP A 94 13.00 3.49 1.19
CA TRP A 94 12.80 3.16 -0.22
C TRP A 94 13.84 2.14 -0.70
N TYR A 95 15.10 2.31 -0.31
CA TYR A 95 16.17 1.39 -0.67
C TYR A 95 15.97 0.00 -0.03
N GLN A 96 15.53 -0.06 1.23
CA GLN A 96 15.18 -1.32 1.88
C GLN A 96 14.01 -2.02 1.17
N MET A 97 12.95 -1.30 0.80
CA MET A 97 11.85 -1.85 0.00
C MET A 97 12.35 -2.45 -1.32
N TYR A 98 13.27 -1.77 -2.00
CA TYR A 98 13.88 -2.29 -3.23
C TYR A 98 14.67 -3.58 -2.98
N LEU A 99 15.47 -3.64 -1.92
CA LEU A 99 16.26 -4.82 -1.57
C LEU A 99 15.40 -6.03 -1.15
N TYR A 100 14.19 -5.80 -0.62
CA TYR A 100 13.25 -6.87 -0.28
C TYR A 100 12.50 -7.45 -1.49
N ILE A 101 12.66 -6.89 -2.69
CA ILE A 101 12.11 -7.49 -3.91
C ILE A 101 12.83 -8.83 -4.14
N PRO A 102 12.14 -9.98 -4.07
CA PRO A 102 12.77 -11.28 -4.21
C PRO A 102 13.17 -11.54 -5.65
N TRP A 103 14.43 -11.95 -5.83
CA TRP A 103 14.94 -12.41 -7.13
C TRP A 103 14.68 -13.90 -7.29
N MET A 104 13.86 -14.28 -8.28
CA MET A 104 13.49 -15.68 -8.52
C MET A 104 14.61 -16.54 -9.13
N ASN A 105 15.72 -15.93 -9.58
CA ASN A 105 16.80 -16.63 -10.26
C ASN A 105 17.51 -17.65 -9.37
N GLN A 106 17.83 -17.27 -8.13
CA GLN A 106 18.58 -18.14 -7.21
C GLN A 106 17.79 -19.40 -6.85
N ILE A 107 16.51 -19.23 -6.53
CA ILE A 107 15.61 -20.34 -6.20
C ILE A 107 15.32 -21.22 -7.42
N ALA A 108 15.20 -20.63 -8.62
CA ALA A 108 15.03 -21.38 -9.85
C ALA A 108 16.22 -22.31 -10.15
N LEU A 109 17.45 -21.80 -10.03
CA LEU A 109 18.67 -22.58 -10.23
C LEU A 109 18.80 -23.71 -9.21
N GLN A 110 18.46 -23.43 -7.94
CA GLN A 110 18.46 -24.45 -6.91
C GLN A 110 17.41 -25.53 -7.15
N ILE A 111 16.17 -25.17 -7.49
CA ILE A 111 15.11 -26.14 -7.82
C ILE A 111 15.53 -26.99 -9.04
N ALA A 112 16.22 -26.38 -10.01
CA ALA A 112 16.78 -27.06 -11.17
C ALA A 112 17.82 -28.13 -10.80
N SER A 113 18.70 -27.85 -9.83
CA SER A 113 19.70 -28.84 -9.40
C SER A 113 19.16 -29.88 -8.42
N SER A 114 18.14 -29.53 -7.63
CA SER A 114 17.67 -30.35 -6.50
C SER A 114 16.72 -31.48 -6.88
N ILE A 115 16.01 -31.37 -8.00
CA ILE A 115 14.93 -32.29 -8.38
C ILE A 115 15.30 -32.97 -9.70
N ASN A 116 16.06 -34.07 -9.64
CA ASN A 116 16.59 -34.75 -10.84
C ASN A 116 16.57 -36.30 -10.79
N ALA A 117 16.15 -36.92 -9.69
CA ALA A 117 16.49 -38.32 -9.41
C ALA A 117 15.75 -39.39 -10.24
N LYS A 118 14.42 -39.30 -10.36
CA LYS A 118 13.59 -40.44 -10.80
C LYS A 118 13.30 -40.51 -12.29
N SER A 119 12.74 -39.43 -12.83
CA SER A 119 12.30 -39.34 -14.22
C SER A 119 12.35 -37.88 -14.64
N GLU A 120 13.00 -37.61 -15.78
CA GLU A 120 13.19 -36.23 -16.22
C GLU A 120 11.87 -35.53 -16.52
N GLU A 121 10.87 -36.22 -17.06
CA GLU A 121 9.55 -35.63 -17.31
C GLU A 121 8.82 -35.26 -16.02
N GLY A 122 8.86 -36.14 -15.02
CA GLY A 122 8.24 -35.89 -13.72
C GLY A 122 8.96 -34.77 -12.97
N SER A 123 10.29 -34.83 -12.92
CA SER A 123 11.14 -33.81 -12.32
C SER A 123 10.90 -32.45 -12.97
N ARG A 124 10.89 -32.36 -14.31
CA ARG A 124 10.57 -31.13 -15.04
C ARG A 124 9.20 -30.56 -14.66
N LYS A 125 8.16 -31.40 -14.60
CA LYS A 125 6.81 -30.96 -14.18
C LYS A 125 6.81 -30.41 -12.76
N ILE A 126 7.51 -31.05 -11.83
CA ILE A 126 7.62 -30.59 -10.44
C ILE A 126 8.35 -29.25 -10.38
N ARG A 127 9.52 -29.12 -11.01
CA ARG A 127 10.32 -27.89 -11.04
C ARG A 127 9.52 -26.70 -11.58
N LEU A 128 8.83 -26.89 -12.71
CA LEU A 128 7.99 -25.85 -13.31
C LEU A 128 6.80 -25.49 -12.41
N THR A 129 6.19 -26.48 -11.76
CA THR A 129 5.04 -26.24 -10.88
C THR A 129 5.45 -25.46 -9.62
N ILE A 130 6.58 -25.78 -9.00
CA ILE A 130 7.13 -25.02 -7.86
C ILE A 130 7.39 -23.57 -8.26
N MET A 131 8.08 -23.35 -9.39
CA MET A 131 8.37 -21.99 -9.86
C MET A 131 7.10 -21.22 -10.23
N ARG A 132 6.11 -21.89 -10.82
CA ARG A 132 4.82 -21.29 -11.13
C ARG A 132 4.08 -20.85 -9.87
N TYR A 133 4.09 -21.65 -8.80
CA TYR A 133 3.52 -21.25 -7.51
C TYR A 133 4.25 -20.05 -6.88
N MET A 134 5.58 -20.03 -6.93
CA MET A 134 6.36 -18.88 -6.45
C MET A 134 6.02 -17.59 -7.23
N ASN A 135 5.89 -17.69 -8.56
CA ASN A 135 5.50 -16.56 -9.40
C ASN A 135 4.06 -16.12 -9.17
N LEU A 136 3.13 -17.06 -8.98
CA LEU A 136 1.73 -16.77 -8.64
C LEU A 136 1.65 -16.02 -7.30
N ALA A 137 2.37 -16.49 -6.28
CA ALA A 137 2.48 -15.80 -4.99
C ALA A 137 3.00 -14.37 -5.17
N TRP A 138 4.04 -14.18 -5.98
CA TRP A 138 4.59 -12.86 -6.26
C TRP A 138 3.57 -11.92 -6.92
N VAL A 139 2.85 -12.38 -7.94
CA VAL A 139 1.81 -11.59 -8.62
C VAL A 139 0.68 -11.23 -7.66
N LEU A 140 0.20 -12.17 -6.85
CA LEU A 140 -0.85 -11.93 -5.85
C LEU A 140 -0.42 -10.88 -4.82
N MET A 141 0.83 -10.93 -4.36
CA MET A 141 1.36 -9.94 -3.43
C MET A 141 1.50 -8.56 -4.10
N MET A 142 2.06 -8.52 -5.31
CA MET A 142 2.27 -7.27 -6.03
C MET A 142 0.96 -6.58 -6.42
N LYS A 143 -0.11 -7.34 -6.69
CA LYS A 143 -1.47 -6.80 -6.85
C LYS A 143 -1.97 -6.05 -5.61
N ARG A 144 -1.51 -6.39 -4.41
CA ARG A 144 -1.88 -5.70 -3.16
C ARG A 144 -1.05 -4.46 -2.87
N ILE A 145 0.19 -4.41 -3.36
CA ILE A 145 1.16 -3.35 -3.04
C ILE A 145 1.21 -2.28 -4.13
N SER A 146 1.08 -2.66 -5.39
CA SER A 146 1.26 -1.78 -6.55
C SER A 146 -0.05 -1.54 -7.28
N ASP A 147 -0.49 -0.28 -7.30
CA ASP A 147 -1.69 0.13 -8.05
C ASP A 147 -1.56 -0.18 -9.55
N GLN A 148 -0.36 -0.07 -10.12
CA GLN A 148 -0.12 -0.37 -11.54
C GLN A 148 -0.37 -1.84 -11.86
N ILE A 149 0.02 -2.74 -10.95
CA ILE A 149 -0.17 -4.17 -11.12
C ILE A 149 -1.62 -4.54 -10.81
N ALA A 150 -2.24 -3.89 -9.82
CA ALA A 150 -3.67 -4.04 -9.54
C ALA A 150 -4.52 -3.68 -10.76
N CYS A 151 -4.29 -2.50 -11.35
CA CYS A 151 -5.05 -2.01 -12.51
C CYS A 151 -4.81 -2.82 -13.77
N ARG A 152 -3.64 -3.47 -13.91
CA ARG A 152 -3.30 -4.28 -15.08
C ARG A 152 -4.21 -5.49 -15.28
N PHE A 153 -4.75 -6.04 -14.19
CA PHE A 153 -5.56 -7.25 -14.21
C PHE A 153 -7.05 -6.98 -14.02
N ILE A 154 -7.47 -5.71 -13.98
CA ILE A 154 -8.88 -5.33 -14.02
C ILE A 154 -9.32 -5.36 -15.49
N LYS A 155 -10.42 -6.07 -15.78
CA LYS A 155 -10.94 -6.18 -17.14
C LYS A 155 -11.63 -4.85 -17.51
N ASN A 156 -11.45 -4.37 -18.74
CA ASN A 156 -12.07 -3.11 -19.20
C ASN A 156 -13.61 -3.13 -19.15
N ASP A 157 -14.24 -4.31 -19.02
CA ASP A 157 -15.69 -4.47 -18.96
C ASP A 157 -16.28 -4.11 -17.58
N ASP A 158 -15.50 -4.19 -16.49
CA ASP A 158 -15.96 -3.91 -15.11
C ASP A 158 -16.21 -2.41 -14.85
N ILE A 159 -15.70 -1.54 -15.72
CA ILE A 159 -16.03 -0.10 -15.70
C ILE A 159 -17.45 0.13 -16.25
N GLY A 160 -17.99 -0.80 -17.03
CA GLY A 160 -19.31 -0.71 -17.67
C GLY A 160 -20.44 -1.47 -16.96
N SER A 161 -20.13 -2.42 -16.06
CA SER A 161 -21.12 -3.35 -15.48
C SER A 161 -21.22 -3.30 -13.95
N LEU A 162 -21.09 -2.11 -13.34
CA LEU A 162 -21.58 -1.94 -11.97
C LEU A 162 -23.12 -1.93 -12.00
N PRO A 163 -23.83 -2.82 -11.26
CA PRO A 163 -25.28 -2.79 -11.20
C PRO A 163 -25.74 -1.42 -10.67
N SER A 164 -26.60 -0.78 -11.46
CA SER A 164 -27.15 0.57 -11.26
C SER A 164 -28.12 0.68 -10.06
N ALA A 165 -27.83 0.03 -8.93
CA ALA A 165 -28.60 0.16 -7.71
C ALA A 165 -28.11 1.34 -6.84
N LEU A 166 -28.00 2.53 -7.45
CA LEU A 166 -28.04 3.83 -6.80
C LEU A 166 -28.22 4.89 -7.90
N GLY A 167 -29.38 5.56 -7.86
CA GLY A 167 -29.76 6.60 -8.81
C GLY A 167 -28.85 7.84 -8.80
N PRO A 168 -29.14 8.83 -9.66
CA PRO A 168 -28.15 9.62 -10.37
C PRO A 168 -27.73 10.87 -9.59
N VAL A 169 -26.45 11.26 -9.73
CA VAL A 169 -25.98 12.61 -10.10
C VAL A 169 -24.45 12.57 -10.02
N LEU A 170 -23.79 12.61 -11.18
CA LEU A 170 -22.60 13.45 -11.45
C LEU A 170 -22.26 13.35 -12.95
N PRO A 171 -21.93 14.47 -13.61
CA PRO A 171 -21.83 14.53 -15.06
C PRO A 171 -20.57 13.85 -15.57
N LYS A 172 -20.67 13.25 -16.77
CA LYS A 172 -19.56 12.74 -17.57
C LYS A 172 -18.40 13.74 -17.59
N ARG A 173 -17.25 13.39 -16.99
CA ARG A 173 -16.01 14.18 -17.08
C ARG A 173 -14.90 13.36 -17.73
N LYS A 174 -14.31 13.94 -18.78
CA LYS A 174 -13.19 13.45 -19.57
C LYS A 174 -12.00 13.09 -18.68
N SER A 175 -11.33 11.99 -19.06
CA SER A 175 -9.99 11.54 -18.67
C SER A 175 -9.17 12.56 -17.86
N THR A 176 -9.17 12.39 -16.54
CA THR A 176 -8.13 12.91 -15.65
C THR A 176 -7.87 11.86 -14.59
N ASN A 177 -6.60 11.50 -14.44
CA ASN A 177 -6.04 10.55 -13.47
C ASN A 177 -6.70 10.62 -12.08
N HIS A 178 -7.72 9.81 -11.83
CA HIS A 178 -8.08 9.45 -10.46
C HIS A 178 -7.33 8.19 -10.10
N LYS A 179 -6.32 8.36 -9.24
CA LYS A 179 -5.69 7.26 -8.53
C LYS A 179 -6.80 6.52 -7.79
N HIS A 180 -7.11 5.29 -8.22
CA HIS A 180 -7.77 4.33 -7.34
C HIS A 180 -6.82 4.12 -6.16
N LEU A 181 -7.04 4.86 -5.07
CA LEU A 181 -6.39 4.52 -3.81
C LEU A 181 -6.98 3.18 -3.40
N ILE A 182 -6.17 2.13 -3.46
CA ILE A 182 -6.43 0.93 -2.68
C ILE A 182 -6.64 1.42 -1.24
N SER A 183 -7.83 1.20 -0.70
CA SER A 183 -8.06 1.37 0.73
C SER A 183 -7.08 0.43 1.44
N ARG A 184 -6.00 1.01 1.98
CA ARG A 184 -5.00 0.29 2.78
C ARG A 184 -5.58 -0.20 4.11
N ASN A 185 -6.88 -0.05 4.35
CA ASN A 185 -7.59 -0.64 5.48
C ASN A 185 -7.81 -2.15 5.25
N THR A 186 -6.72 -2.91 5.12
CA THR A 186 -6.76 -4.30 5.53
C THR A 186 -6.51 -4.31 7.02
N CYS A 187 -7.56 -4.28 7.83
CA CYS A 187 -7.49 -4.75 9.21
C CYS A 187 -6.87 -6.15 9.14
N GLN A 188 -5.60 -6.26 9.55
CA GLN A 188 -4.96 -7.56 9.66
C GLN A 188 -5.52 -8.28 10.89
N PRO A 189 -5.51 -9.63 10.93
CA PRO A 189 -6.14 -10.42 12.01
C PRO A 189 -5.62 -10.15 13.42
N TRP A 190 -4.57 -9.33 13.56
CA TRP A 190 -3.89 -8.98 14.81
C TRP A 190 -3.92 -7.49 15.14
N SER A 191 -4.70 -6.69 14.41
CA SER A 191 -4.95 -5.30 14.78
C SER A 191 -5.99 -5.29 15.92
N ILE A 192 -5.57 -4.78 17.07
CA ILE A 192 -6.37 -4.69 18.32
C ILE A 192 -7.61 -3.78 18.15
N ASP A 193 -7.71 -3.03 17.05
CA ASP A 193 -8.84 -2.12 16.75
C ASP A 193 -9.99 -2.79 15.95
N ALA A 194 -10.01 -4.12 15.80
CA ALA A 194 -11.08 -4.83 15.09
C ALA A 194 -12.27 -5.28 15.97
N SER A 195 -12.32 -4.86 17.23
CA SER A 195 -13.54 -4.88 18.04
C SER A 195 -14.09 -3.47 18.13
N GLU A 196 -15.35 -3.29 17.73
CA GLU A 196 -16.15 -2.04 17.84
C GLU A 196 -16.16 -1.10 16.63
N VAL A 197 -16.74 -1.52 15.50
CA VAL A 197 -17.70 -0.64 14.78
C VAL A 197 -18.77 -1.51 14.10
N VAL A 198 -19.68 -2.08 14.88
CA VAL A 198 -20.98 -2.49 14.34
C VAL A 198 -21.75 -1.20 14.06
N ARG A 199 -21.77 -0.74 12.81
CA ARG A 199 -22.74 0.26 12.36
C ARG A 199 -24.12 -0.42 12.32
N THR A 200 -24.86 -0.35 13.42
CA THR A 200 -26.30 -0.59 13.41
C THR A 200 -26.98 0.59 12.70
N SER A 201 -27.41 0.38 11.46
CA SER A 201 -28.42 1.24 10.86
C SER A 201 -29.75 1.02 11.61
N PRO A 202 -30.50 2.06 12.01
CA PRO A 202 -31.71 1.88 12.79
C PRO A 202 -32.88 1.56 11.85
N SER A 203 -33.28 0.30 11.80
CA SER A 203 -34.60 -0.09 11.31
C SER A 203 -35.59 0.05 12.46
N LYS A 204 -36.58 0.91 12.28
CA LYS A 204 -37.70 1.14 13.21
C LYS A 204 -38.42 -0.19 13.49
N SER A 205 -38.62 -0.51 14.77
CA SER A 205 -39.79 -1.28 15.21
C SER A 205 -40.39 -0.61 16.44
N ILE A 206 -41.71 -0.45 16.36
CA ILE A 206 -42.61 0.02 17.40
C ILE A 206 -42.81 -1.16 18.38
N LEU A 207 -42.96 -0.83 19.68
CA LEU A 207 -43.12 -1.70 20.86
C LEU A 207 -41.83 -1.90 21.69
N GLN A 208 -41.63 -1.03 22.68
CA GLN A 208 -41.77 -1.39 24.11
C GLN A 208 -41.30 -0.19 24.95
N GLN A 209 -42.24 0.72 25.22
CA GLN A 209 -42.12 1.71 26.27
C GLN A 209 -42.48 1.00 27.58
N GLN A 210 -41.54 0.90 28.53
CA GLN A 210 -41.74 0.78 30.00
C GLN A 210 -40.51 0.13 30.65
N LEU A 211 -39.65 0.95 31.26
CA LEU A 211 -39.31 0.91 32.69
C LEU A 211 -37.94 1.58 32.94
N SER A 212 -38.05 2.65 33.70
CA SER A 212 -37.03 3.49 34.29
C SER A 212 -36.48 2.89 35.59
N GLN A 213 -35.28 3.36 35.99
CA GLN A 213 -34.60 3.21 37.30
C GLN A 213 -33.95 1.82 37.52
N SER A 214 -32.71 1.67 37.99
CA SER A 214 -31.97 2.40 39.03
C SER A 214 -30.44 2.21 38.93
N GLN A 215 -29.68 3.24 39.35
CA GLN A 215 -28.26 3.16 39.71
C GLN A 215 -28.01 2.24 40.92
N TYR A 216 -26.81 1.64 41.03
CA TYR A 216 -25.79 1.84 42.09
C TYR A 216 -24.74 0.68 42.12
N PRO A 217 -23.54 0.88 42.72
CA PRO A 217 -22.27 0.37 42.18
C PRO A 217 -21.49 -0.59 43.12
N ILE A 218 -20.41 -1.17 42.56
CA ILE A 218 -19.09 -1.46 43.17
C ILE A 218 -18.96 -2.55 44.28
N GLN A 219 -17.95 -3.41 44.06
CA GLN A 219 -16.99 -4.03 45.00
C GLN A 219 -17.07 -5.52 45.43
N THR A 220 -16.06 -6.26 44.94
CA THR A 220 -15.06 -7.11 45.65
C THR A 220 -15.46 -8.37 46.44
N LYS A 221 -14.98 -9.51 45.89
CA LYS A 221 -14.05 -10.51 46.49
C LYS A 221 -14.31 -11.00 47.92
N LEU A 222 -14.56 -12.31 48.09
CA LEU A 222 -13.78 -13.19 48.99
C LEU A 222 -14.10 -14.70 48.78
N ASP A 223 -13.04 -15.45 48.51
CA ASP A 223 -12.62 -16.82 48.91
C ASP A 223 -13.60 -18.01 49.07
N SER A 224 -13.18 -19.11 48.45
CA SER A 224 -13.56 -20.55 48.56
C SER A 224 -13.36 -21.12 50.00
N PRO A 225 -13.50 -22.45 50.33
CA PRO A 225 -13.67 -23.66 49.50
C PRO A 225 -14.55 -24.82 50.11
N LEU A 226 -14.48 -26.00 49.46
CA LEU A 226 -14.66 -27.38 49.97
C LEU A 226 -16.02 -28.11 49.75
N ASN A 227 -15.94 -29.01 48.76
CA ASN A 227 -16.01 -30.47 48.89
C ASN A 227 -17.28 -31.28 48.55
N ASN A 228 -17.00 -32.26 47.66
CA ASN A 228 -17.54 -33.61 47.52
C ASN A 228 -18.95 -33.69 46.90
N ILE A 229 -19.26 -34.60 45.97
CA ILE A 229 -19.07 -36.05 46.01
C ILE A 229 -18.95 -36.63 44.58
N PHE A 230 -18.11 -37.66 44.45
CA PHE A 230 -17.88 -38.53 43.31
C PHE A 230 -18.84 -39.73 43.36
N VAL A 231 -19.59 -40.09 42.30
CA VAL A 231 -20.06 -41.47 42.01
C VAL A 231 -20.29 -41.67 40.49
N GLN A 232 -19.92 -42.86 40.02
CA GLN A 232 -19.72 -43.43 38.68
C GLN A 232 -21.01 -43.96 37.96
N PRO A 233 -20.94 -44.56 36.74
CA PRO A 233 -21.98 -44.53 35.70
C PRO A 233 -22.88 -45.78 35.63
N GLN A 234 -24.04 -45.67 34.98
CA GLN A 234 -24.85 -46.82 34.52
C GLN A 234 -25.59 -46.53 33.20
N THR A 235 -25.53 -47.49 32.28
CA THR A 235 -26.49 -47.79 31.19
C THR A 235 -27.26 -49.08 31.58
N PRO A 236 -28.30 -49.61 30.88
CA PRO A 236 -28.99 -49.22 29.63
C PRO A 236 -30.56 -49.36 29.63
N ASN A 237 -31.18 -49.08 28.46
CA ASN A 237 -32.42 -49.62 27.86
C ASN A 237 -33.81 -48.92 27.90
N SER A 238 -34.37 -48.89 26.67
CA SER A 238 -35.76 -48.84 26.14
C SER A 238 -36.60 -47.54 26.07
N SER A 239 -36.89 -47.18 24.81
CA SER A 239 -38.14 -46.65 24.19
C SER A 239 -38.80 -45.37 24.74
N ASP A 240 -38.63 -44.24 24.06
CA ASP A 240 -39.68 -43.66 23.18
C ASP A 240 -39.25 -42.35 22.47
N VAL A 241 -39.32 -42.45 21.14
CA VAL A 241 -39.52 -41.51 20.02
C VAL A 241 -39.78 -40.01 20.32
N HIS A 242 -38.87 -39.14 19.82
CA HIS A 242 -39.10 -38.09 18.80
C HIS A 242 -38.03 -36.97 18.85
N THR A 243 -36.96 -37.11 18.06
CA THR A 243 -36.15 -35.95 17.62
C THR A 243 -35.80 -36.14 16.15
N PRO A 244 -36.19 -35.23 15.24
CA PRO A 244 -35.97 -35.43 13.81
C PRO A 244 -34.49 -35.31 13.48
N LEU A 245 -33.91 -36.44 13.05
CA LEU A 245 -32.61 -36.53 12.41
C LEU A 245 -32.64 -35.76 11.09
N ALA A 246 -31.62 -34.92 10.87
CA ALA A 246 -31.34 -34.32 9.57
C ALA A 246 -31.14 -35.42 8.52
N PRO A 247 -31.75 -35.32 7.33
CA PRO A 247 -31.64 -36.36 6.32
C PRO A 247 -30.23 -36.36 5.71
N LEU A 248 -29.62 -37.55 5.67
CA LEU A 248 -28.47 -37.86 4.83
C LEU A 248 -28.82 -37.56 3.37
N ALA A 249 -27.97 -36.80 2.69
CA ALA A 249 -28.05 -36.60 1.25
C ALA A 249 -27.66 -37.90 0.54
N THR A 250 -28.62 -38.54 -0.12
CA THR A 250 -28.37 -39.49 -1.19
C THR A 250 -28.09 -38.74 -2.48
N ASP A 251 -27.03 -39.13 -3.17
CA ASP A 251 -26.71 -38.71 -4.52
C ASP A 251 -27.83 -39.12 -5.48
N GLU A 252 -28.53 -38.16 -6.10
CA GLU A 252 -29.05 -38.28 -7.47
C GLU A 252 -29.64 -36.95 -7.98
N GLU A 253 -29.55 -36.78 -9.30
CA GLU A 253 -29.69 -35.57 -10.11
C GLU A 253 -30.86 -34.64 -9.75
N CYS A 254 -30.56 -33.39 -9.37
CA CYS A 254 -31.49 -32.28 -9.46
C CYS A 254 -30.74 -31.00 -9.80
N GLY A 255 -31.19 -30.30 -10.85
CA GLY A 255 -30.55 -29.10 -11.38
C GLY A 255 -30.26 -28.08 -10.27
N ALA A 256 -29.01 -27.62 -10.23
CA ALA A 256 -28.50 -26.77 -9.16
C ALA A 256 -29.32 -25.48 -9.01
N LEU A 257 -30.20 -25.45 -8.01
CA LEU A 257 -30.65 -24.19 -7.42
C LEU A 257 -29.39 -23.53 -6.83
N PRO A 258 -29.10 -22.25 -7.11
CA PRO A 258 -28.00 -21.55 -6.46
C PRO A 258 -28.19 -21.64 -4.95
N ASP A 259 -27.18 -22.12 -4.23
CA ASP A 259 -27.25 -22.21 -2.78
C ASP A 259 -27.52 -20.81 -2.22
N ALA A 260 -28.55 -20.64 -1.39
CA ALA A 260 -28.87 -19.33 -0.77
C ALA A 260 -27.72 -18.82 0.12
N PHE A 261 -26.73 -19.69 0.39
CA PHE A 261 -25.50 -19.40 1.09
C PHE A 261 -24.27 -19.31 0.17
N GLU A 262 -24.42 -19.47 -1.15
CA GLU A 262 -23.38 -19.19 -2.14
C GLU A 262 -23.21 -17.68 -2.30
N ALA A 263 -21.98 -17.22 -2.09
CA ALA A 263 -21.68 -15.82 -2.14
C ALA A 263 -21.50 -15.39 -3.61
N ALA A 264 -22.21 -14.34 -4.05
CA ALA A 264 -22.19 -13.85 -5.43
C ALA A 264 -20.78 -13.42 -5.92
N ASP A 265 -19.84 -13.27 -5.00
CA ASP A 265 -18.45 -12.82 -5.17
C ASP A 265 -17.45 -13.96 -5.50
N VAL A 266 -17.85 -15.23 -5.42
CA VAL A 266 -17.00 -16.36 -5.88
C VAL A 266 -16.74 -16.27 -7.39
N VAL A 267 -17.72 -15.77 -8.14
CA VAL A 267 -17.60 -15.52 -9.59
C VAL A 267 -16.58 -14.43 -9.89
N GLU A 268 -16.60 -13.33 -9.13
CA GLU A 268 -15.63 -12.22 -9.27
C GLU A 268 -14.19 -12.67 -8.97
N LEU A 269 -14.01 -13.49 -7.93
CA LEU A 269 -12.72 -14.10 -7.60
C LEU A 269 -12.20 -14.97 -8.75
N ARG A 270 -13.07 -15.80 -9.33
CA ARG A 270 -12.73 -16.69 -10.42
C ARG A 270 -12.30 -15.91 -11.66
N GLU A 271 -13.04 -14.88 -12.01
CA GLU A 271 -12.75 -14.00 -13.15
C GLU A 271 -11.42 -13.26 -12.97
N MET A 272 -11.17 -12.74 -11.77
CA MET A 272 -9.91 -12.10 -11.42
C MET A 272 -8.71 -13.04 -11.55
N LEU A 273 -8.81 -14.28 -11.06
CA LEU A 273 -7.73 -15.26 -11.20
C LEU A 273 -7.54 -15.71 -12.66
N ARG A 274 -8.62 -15.82 -13.45
CA ARG A 274 -8.55 -16.10 -14.89
C ARG A 274 -7.93 -14.96 -15.68
N ALA A 275 -8.14 -13.71 -15.27
CA ALA A 275 -7.57 -12.53 -15.90
C ALA A 275 -6.03 -12.58 -15.91
N PHE A 276 -5.39 -13.20 -14.91
CA PHE A 276 -3.93 -13.38 -14.90
C PHE A 276 -3.44 -14.18 -16.10
N ASN A 277 -4.18 -15.21 -16.52
CA ASN A 277 -3.81 -16.04 -17.67
C ASN A 277 -4.12 -15.36 -19.02
N GLN A 278 -4.99 -14.33 -19.02
CA GLN A 278 -5.35 -13.56 -20.22
C GLN A 278 -4.30 -12.51 -20.58
N ASP A 279 -3.46 -12.08 -19.63
CA ASP A 279 -2.43 -11.08 -19.89
C ASP A 279 -1.35 -11.61 -20.87
N GLN A 280 -1.08 -10.82 -21.92
CA GLN A 280 -0.17 -11.21 -22.99
C GLN A 280 1.25 -11.50 -22.52
N LYS A 281 1.79 -10.73 -21.56
CA LYS A 281 3.17 -10.96 -21.07
C LYS A 281 3.21 -12.20 -20.18
N VAL A 282 2.21 -12.38 -19.31
CA VAL A 282 2.12 -13.60 -18.47
C VAL A 282 2.04 -14.83 -19.36
N LYS A 283 1.23 -14.79 -20.42
CA LYS A 283 1.11 -15.88 -21.40
C LYS A 283 2.42 -16.13 -22.14
N SER A 284 3.15 -15.09 -22.55
CA SER A 284 4.44 -15.25 -23.23
C SER A 284 5.54 -15.83 -22.33
N SER A 285 5.53 -15.51 -21.04
CA SER A 285 6.61 -15.92 -20.12
C SER A 285 6.33 -17.25 -19.42
N PHE A 286 5.07 -17.51 -19.05
CA PHE A 286 4.70 -18.66 -18.22
C PHE A 286 3.72 -19.63 -18.90
N GLY A 287 3.08 -19.21 -20.00
CA GLY A 287 1.98 -19.95 -20.64
C GLY A 287 0.70 -19.88 -19.82
N VAL A 288 0.63 -20.65 -18.73
CA VAL A 288 -0.49 -20.69 -17.79
C VAL A 288 0.05 -20.49 -16.38
N LEU A 289 -0.38 -19.42 -15.71
CA LEU A 289 0.09 -19.09 -14.35
C LEU A 289 -0.70 -19.85 -13.29
N ILE A 290 -2.02 -19.94 -13.40
CA ILE A 290 -2.90 -20.64 -12.45
C ILE A 290 -3.80 -21.64 -13.18
N THR A 291 -3.97 -22.84 -12.64
CA THR A 291 -4.83 -23.87 -13.25
C THR A 291 -6.26 -23.80 -12.71
N GLU A 292 -7.24 -24.34 -13.44
CA GLU A 292 -8.63 -24.38 -12.97
C GLU A 292 -8.78 -25.14 -11.64
N LYS A 293 -7.99 -26.20 -11.41
CA LYS A 293 -8.00 -26.94 -10.14
C LYS A 293 -7.51 -26.09 -8.96
N GLU A 294 -6.54 -25.21 -9.19
CA GLU A 294 -6.05 -24.27 -8.18
C GLU A 294 -7.02 -23.13 -7.94
N ILE A 295 -7.66 -22.63 -9.00
CA ILE A 295 -8.75 -21.65 -8.89
C ILE A 295 -9.86 -22.23 -8.01
N SER A 296 -10.31 -23.46 -8.26
CA SER A 296 -11.30 -24.10 -7.40
C SER A 296 -10.82 -24.35 -5.98
N SER A 297 -9.51 -24.48 -5.77
CA SER A 297 -8.96 -24.53 -4.40
C SER A 297 -9.09 -23.17 -3.70
N PHE A 298 -8.88 -22.05 -4.41
CA PHE A 298 -9.14 -20.72 -3.89
C PHE A 298 -10.64 -20.44 -3.68
N GLU A 299 -11.52 -20.91 -4.58
CA GLU A 299 -12.98 -20.81 -4.42
C GLU A 299 -13.45 -21.51 -3.13
N ARG A 300 -12.89 -22.68 -2.81
CA ARG A 300 -13.19 -23.39 -1.56
C ARG A 300 -12.75 -22.60 -0.33
N ILE A 301 -11.56 -22.01 -0.36
CA ILE A 301 -11.07 -21.15 0.73
C ILE A 301 -11.97 -19.92 0.87
N ALA A 302 -12.39 -19.32 -0.23
CA ALA A 302 -13.30 -18.18 -0.25
C ALA A 302 -14.66 -18.52 0.37
N ALA A 303 -15.26 -19.66 0.00
CA ALA A 303 -16.53 -20.13 0.56
C ALA A 303 -16.42 -20.37 2.08
N ASP A 304 -15.31 -20.98 2.53
CA ASP A 304 -15.03 -21.16 3.97
C ASP A 304 -14.86 -19.83 4.71
N TRP A 305 -14.16 -18.88 4.09
CA TRP A 305 -13.97 -17.53 4.64
C TRP A 305 -15.30 -16.81 4.79
N PHE A 306 -16.10 -16.76 3.73
CA PHE A 306 -17.40 -16.10 3.72
C PHE A 306 -18.36 -16.71 4.75
N ARG A 307 -18.36 -18.05 4.91
CA ARG A 307 -19.14 -18.71 5.97
C ARG A 307 -18.82 -18.18 7.37
N ARG A 308 -17.54 -17.89 7.65
CA ARG A 308 -17.06 -17.46 8.96
C ARG A 308 -17.20 -15.95 9.19
N THR A 309 -16.83 -15.13 8.21
CA THR A 309 -16.70 -13.68 8.38
C THR A 309 -17.79 -12.87 7.69
N LYS A 310 -18.55 -13.48 6.76
CA LYS A 310 -19.54 -12.81 5.91
C LYS A 310 -18.96 -11.61 5.14
N THR A 311 -17.66 -11.65 4.85
CA THR A 311 -16.93 -10.62 4.10
C THR A 311 -16.24 -11.22 2.88
N ASN A 312 -15.99 -10.37 1.89
CA ASN A 312 -15.37 -10.78 0.63
C ASN A 312 -13.95 -11.31 0.86
N TYR A 313 -13.63 -12.41 0.18
CA TYR A 313 -12.33 -13.05 0.29
C TYR A 313 -11.30 -12.40 -0.64
N THR A 314 -10.15 -12.02 -0.07
CA THR A 314 -8.99 -11.58 -0.85
C THR A 314 -7.93 -12.68 -0.91
N PRO A 315 -7.55 -13.19 -2.09
CA PRO A 315 -6.63 -14.33 -2.18
C PRO A 315 -5.28 -14.03 -1.57
N GLU A 316 -4.83 -14.90 -0.67
CA GLU A 316 -3.57 -14.71 0.02
C GLU A 316 -2.38 -15.23 -0.78
N TYR A 317 -1.35 -14.39 -0.87
CA TYR A 317 -0.11 -14.71 -1.58
C TYR A 317 0.68 -15.87 -0.95
N TRP A 318 0.47 -16.19 0.33
CA TRP A 318 1.20 -17.25 1.01
C TRP A 318 0.65 -18.65 0.68
N VAL A 319 -0.56 -18.76 0.16
CA VAL A 319 -1.19 -20.05 -0.20
C VAL A 319 -0.38 -20.79 -1.27
N PRO A 320 -0.01 -20.18 -2.43
CA PRO A 320 0.86 -20.85 -3.40
C PRO A 320 2.26 -21.18 -2.84
N ILE A 321 2.81 -20.37 -1.94
CA ILE A 321 4.10 -20.66 -1.28
C ILE A 321 4.00 -21.94 -0.45
N GLN A 322 2.89 -22.12 0.28
CA GLN A 322 2.63 -23.34 1.03
C GLN A 322 2.46 -24.56 0.10
N TRP A 323 1.79 -24.39 -1.04
CA TRP A 323 1.69 -25.45 -2.06
C TRP A 323 3.05 -25.83 -2.62
N ALA A 324 3.94 -24.85 -2.85
CA ALA A 324 5.31 -25.10 -3.27
C ALA A 324 6.09 -25.91 -2.22
N GLN A 325 6.03 -25.55 -0.94
CA GLN A 325 6.68 -26.29 0.14
C GLN A 325 6.13 -27.73 0.25
N ARG A 326 4.81 -27.91 0.21
CA ARG A 326 4.17 -29.24 0.24
C ARG A 326 4.56 -30.08 -0.97
N LEU A 327 4.66 -29.47 -2.15
CA LEU A 327 5.09 -30.17 -3.36
C LEU A 327 6.55 -30.64 -3.26
N THR A 328 7.45 -29.84 -2.67
CA THR A 328 8.83 -30.25 -2.38
C THR A 328 8.88 -31.45 -1.43
N LEU A 329 8.09 -31.44 -0.36
CA LEU A 329 8.01 -32.57 0.59
C LEU A 329 7.44 -33.83 -0.08
N LYS A 330 6.43 -33.68 -0.94
CA LYS A 330 5.88 -34.79 -1.72
C LYS A 330 6.88 -35.34 -2.74
N ALA A 331 7.69 -34.47 -3.33
CA ALA A 331 8.76 -34.85 -4.25
C ALA A 331 9.83 -35.71 -3.54
N LEU A 332 10.16 -35.38 -2.29
CA LEU A 332 11.01 -36.22 -1.42
C LEU A 332 10.38 -37.60 -1.18
N GLN A 333 9.12 -37.65 -0.73
CA GLN A 333 8.43 -38.93 -0.47
C GLN A 333 8.29 -39.81 -1.73
N SER A 334 8.17 -39.19 -2.89
CA SER A 334 7.98 -39.90 -4.18
C SER A 334 9.31 -40.33 -4.83
N GLY A 335 10.45 -39.98 -4.21
CA GLY A 335 11.80 -40.29 -4.69
C GLY A 335 12.30 -39.42 -5.84
N TYR A 336 11.76 -38.21 -6.04
CA TYR A 336 12.30 -37.25 -7.02
C TYR A 336 13.49 -36.43 -6.46
N ILE A 337 13.63 -36.40 -5.13
CA ILE A 337 14.76 -35.83 -4.40
C ILE A 337 15.35 -36.98 -3.58
N ASP A 338 16.64 -37.28 -3.78
CA ASP A 338 17.30 -38.42 -3.12
C ASP A 338 17.65 -38.13 -1.67
N ASP A 339 18.19 -36.93 -1.40
CA ASP A 339 18.67 -36.54 -0.08
C ASP A 339 17.64 -35.64 0.65
N PRO A 340 17.14 -36.05 1.83
CA PRO A 340 16.31 -35.21 2.68
C PRO A 340 16.91 -33.83 3.01
N LYS A 341 18.24 -33.71 3.09
CA LYS A 341 18.92 -32.43 3.36
C LYS A 341 18.71 -31.43 2.23
N VAL A 342 18.74 -31.90 0.98
CA VAL A 342 18.50 -31.07 -0.21
C VAL A 342 17.05 -30.59 -0.22
N ALA A 343 16.11 -31.44 0.16
CA ALA A 343 14.70 -31.06 0.31
C ALA A 343 14.51 -29.98 1.39
N PHE A 344 15.15 -30.14 2.56
CA PHE A 344 15.10 -29.14 3.63
C PHE A 344 15.68 -27.79 3.18
N TYR A 345 16.86 -27.80 2.54
CA TYR A 345 17.49 -26.59 2.01
C TYR A 345 16.62 -25.91 0.93
N THR A 346 15.89 -26.69 0.12
CA THR A 346 14.92 -26.16 -0.85
C THR A 346 13.74 -25.47 -0.16
N VAL A 347 13.18 -26.09 0.88
CA VAL A 347 12.09 -25.52 1.68
C VAL A 347 12.54 -24.24 2.41
N GLU A 348 13.77 -24.23 2.95
CA GLU A 348 14.36 -23.07 3.59
C GLU A 348 14.49 -21.90 2.61
N ASN A 349 14.98 -22.16 1.38
CA ASN A 349 15.13 -21.11 0.36
C ASN A 349 13.77 -20.57 -0.11
N ILE A 350 12.74 -21.41 -0.25
CA ILE A 350 11.35 -20.97 -0.43
C ILE A 350 10.93 -20.07 0.74
N GLY A 351 11.29 -20.44 1.96
CA GLY A 351 11.05 -19.66 3.18
C GLY A 351 11.75 -18.29 3.18
N ARG A 352 12.97 -18.19 2.66
CA ARG A 352 13.67 -16.90 2.51
C ARG A 352 12.95 -15.97 1.54
N VAL A 353 12.45 -16.48 0.41
CA VAL A 353 11.62 -15.68 -0.52
C VAL A 353 10.35 -15.19 0.17
N ARG A 354 9.67 -16.06 0.93
CA ARG A 354 8.50 -15.68 1.74
C ARG A 354 8.84 -14.57 2.75
N GLN A 355 10.02 -14.63 3.38
CA GLN A 355 10.45 -13.61 4.34
C GLN A 355 10.69 -12.25 3.66
N SER A 356 11.36 -12.22 2.50
CA SER A 356 11.55 -10.98 1.73
C SER A 356 10.21 -10.38 1.29
N MET A 357 9.29 -11.23 0.82
CA MET A 357 7.91 -10.84 0.51
C MET A 357 7.18 -10.27 1.74
N GLN A 358 7.27 -10.93 2.90
CA GLN A 358 6.65 -10.45 4.13
C GLN A 358 7.22 -9.09 4.56
N ASN A 359 8.55 -8.92 4.53
CA ASN A 359 9.20 -7.66 4.85
C ASN A 359 8.70 -6.54 3.92
N LEU A 360 8.66 -6.78 2.62
CA LEU A 360 8.14 -5.80 1.66
C LEU A 360 6.67 -5.44 1.93
N GLN A 361 5.82 -6.40 2.34
CA GLN A 361 4.45 -6.09 2.74
C GLN A 361 4.38 -5.26 4.02
N VAL A 362 5.19 -5.57 5.04
CA VAL A 362 5.27 -4.79 6.28
C VAL A 362 5.68 -3.36 5.98
N TYR A 363 6.70 -3.17 5.14
CA TYR A 363 7.11 -1.85 4.69
C TYR A 363 6.02 -1.16 3.84
N SER A 364 5.24 -1.88 3.04
CA SER A 364 4.13 -1.24 2.31
C SER A 364 2.97 -0.83 3.22
N SER A 365 2.78 -1.54 4.34
CA SER A 365 1.64 -1.36 5.25
C SER A 365 1.92 -0.28 6.31
N ILE A 366 3.13 -0.26 6.88
CA ILE A 366 3.49 0.68 7.94
C ILE A 366 4.07 1.95 7.30
N MET A 367 3.24 2.96 7.07
CA MET A 367 3.71 4.22 6.51
C MET A 367 4.54 5.01 7.54
N ILE A 368 5.35 5.96 7.06
CA ILE A 368 6.01 6.93 7.94
C ILE A 368 4.92 7.66 8.75
N PRO A 369 5.10 7.84 10.08
CA PRO A 369 4.09 8.47 10.92
C PRO A 369 3.63 9.79 10.32
N LEU A 370 2.30 9.96 10.21
CA LEU A 370 1.69 11.14 9.59
C LEU A 370 2.18 12.43 10.26
N VAL A 371 2.27 12.44 11.59
CA VAL A 371 2.77 13.59 12.36
C VAL A 371 4.17 14.01 11.93
N TYR A 372 5.05 13.06 11.61
CA TYR A 372 6.42 13.38 11.19
C TYR A 372 6.42 14.07 9.82
N THR A 373 5.61 13.57 8.89
CA THR A 373 5.44 14.24 7.58
C THR A 373 4.82 15.64 7.74
N GLN A 374 3.84 15.80 8.63
CA GLN A 374 3.17 17.08 8.88
C GLN A 374 4.13 18.13 9.45
N VAL A 375 4.96 17.77 10.43
CA VAL A 375 5.94 18.69 11.04
C VAL A 375 6.90 19.23 9.99
N VAL A 376 7.44 18.36 9.13
CA VAL A 376 8.38 18.77 8.07
C VAL A 376 7.69 19.68 7.05
N ILE A 377 6.46 19.34 6.64
CA ILE A 377 5.65 20.17 5.75
C ILE A 377 5.45 21.56 6.36
N ILE A 378 4.93 21.63 7.58
CA ILE A 378 4.64 22.90 8.25
C ILE A 378 5.91 23.74 8.34
N ALA A 379 7.05 23.16 8.73
CA ALA A 379 8.33 23.86 8.83
C ALA A 379 8.83 24.41 7.47
N VAL A 380 8.72 23.62 6.39
CA VAL A 380 9.17 24.06 5.06
C VAL A 380 8.23 25.14 4.50
N TYR A 381 6.91 24.98 4.63
CA TYR A 381 5.96 25.96 4.12
C TYR A 381 5.95 27.26 4.95
N SER A 382 6.09 27.20 6.28
CA SER A 382 6.19 28.40 7.12
C SER A 382 7.45 29.21 6.81
N TYR A 383 8.55 28.54 6.51
CA TYR A 383 9.76 29.19 6.03
C TYR A 383 9.56 29.89 4.69
N PHE A 384 8.91 29.23 3.73
CA PHE A 384 8.65 29.88 2.45
C PHE A 384 7.67 31.04 2.58
N MET A 385 6.71 30.97 3.50
CA MET A 385 5.85 32.10 3.82
C MET A 385 6.68 33.30 4.33
N CYS A 386 7.55 33.09 5.33
CA CYS A 386 8.45 34.16 5.81
C CYS A 386 9.42 34.63 4.72
N GLN A 387 9.93 33.72 3.89
CA GLN A 387 10.86 34.01 2.81
C GLN A 387 10.25 34.93 1.74
N ILE A 388 8.96 34.74 1.41
CA ILE A 388 8.27 35.59 0.43
C ILE A 388 8.25 37.05 0.89
N PHE A 389 8.07 37.31 2.19
CA PHE A 389 8.16 38.65 2.78
C PHE A 389 9.62 39.10 2.88
N ALA A 390 10.52 38.26 3.40
CA ALA A 390 11.92 38.59 3.62
C ALA A 390 12.69 38.96 2.34
N CYS A 391 12.27 38.48 1.17
CA CYS A 391 12.88 38.79 -0.12
C CYS A 391 12.26 39.98 -0.86
N GLN A 392 11.30 40.68 -0.25
CA GLN A 392 10.73 41.88 -0.86
C GLN A 392 11.79 42.98 -0.88
N PHE A 393 11.97 43.60 -2.05
CA PHE A 393 12.79 44.80 -2.18
C PHE A 393 11.98 45.99 -1.65
N VAL A 394 12.28 46.33 -0.41
CA VAL A 394 11.76 47.49 0.29
C VAL A 394 12.65 48.69 -0.03
N GLU A 395 12.03 49.84 -0.27
CA GLU A 395 12.75 51.11 -0.44
C GLU A 395 13.22 51.59 0.94
N HIS A 396 14.37 51.10 1.39
CA HIS A 396 14.99 51.60 2.61
C HIS A 396 15.35 53.08 2.36
N ARG A 397 14.57 53.98 2.97
CA ARG A 397 14.83 55.43 2.97
C ARG A 397 16.07 55.71 3.83
N ASN A 398 17.23 55.35 3.30
CA ASN A 398 18.52 55.60 3.93
C ASN A 398 18.76 57.11 4.02
N GLN A 399 19.07 57.61 5.22
CA GLN A 399 19.53 58.99 5.44
C GLN A 399 20.87 59.29 4.73
N ASN A 400 21.55 58.27 4.17
CA ASN A 400 22.88 58.36 3.57
C ASN A 400 22.94 58.16 2.04
N GLY A 401 21.81 58.22 1.32
CA GLY A 401 21.82 58.33 -0.15
C GLY A 401 22.40 57.14 -0.94
N GLN A 402 22.66 55.99 -0.31
CA GLN A 402 23.02 54.76 -1.03
C GLN A 402 21.74 54.05 -1.49
N HIS A 403 21.47 54.14 -2.79
CA HIS A 403 20.50 53.28 -3.48
C HIS A 403 21.01 51.83 -3.44
N ASN A 404 20.35 50.98 -2.67
CA ASN A 404 20.57 49.54 -2.79
C ASN A 404 20.09 49.08 -4.17
N VAL A 405 20.82 48.14 -4.78
CA VAL A 405 20.51 47.62 -6.11
C VAL A 405 19.23 46.78 -6.03
N ASP A 406 18.12 47.34 -6.52
CA ASP A 406 16.85 46.65 -6.68
C ASP A 406 16.92 45.65 -7.83
N LEU A 407 17.32 44.43 -7.51
CA LEU A 407 17.16 43.29 -8.41
C LEU A 407 15.68 42.92 -8.44
N TYR A 408 14.87 43.53 -9.31
CA TYR A 408 13.41 43.26 -9.47
C TYR A 408 13.01 41.76 -9.49
N VAL A 409 13.96 40.87 -9.79
CA VAL A 409 13.82 39.42 -9.72
C VAL A 409 14.61 38.85 -8.52
N PRO A 410 13.97 38.12 -7.58
CA PRO A 410 14.65 37.53 -6.42
C PRO A 410 15.37 36.22 -6.80
N ILE A 411 16.44 36.31 -7.58
CA ILE A 411 17.16 35.15 -8.16
C ILE A 411 17.62 34.18 -7.07
N PHE A 412 18.26 34.66 -6.01
CA PHE A 412 18.74 33.80 -4.91
C PHE A 412 17.60 33.10 -4.18
N SER A 413 16.45 33.76 -4.03
CA SER A 413 15.28 33.14 -3.42
C SER A 413 14.69 32.05 -4.28
N ILE A 414 14.70 32.20 -5.61
CA ILE A 414 14.26 31.17 -6.55
C ILE A 414 15.18 29.94 -6.45
N PHE A 415 16.50 30.14 -6.34
CA PHE A 415 17.43 29.02 -6.11
C PHE A 415 17.20 28.34 -4.77
N SER A 416 17.07 29.09 -3.67
CA SER A 416 16.74 28.52 -2.36
C SER A 416 15.43 27.73 -2.38
N PHE A 417 14.43 28.23 -3.12
CA PHE A 417 13.17 27.52 -3.34
C PHE A 417 13.38 26.20 -4.07
N LEU A 418 14.08 26.23 -5.21
CA LEU A 418 14.38 25.03 -5.99
C LEU A 418 15.11 23.97 -5.15
N PHE A 419 16.08 24.37 -4.33
CA PHE A 419 16.83 23.43 -3.49
C PHE A 419 15.94 22.84 -2.38
N LEU A 420 15.28 23.66 -1.57
CA LEU A 420 14.53 23.17 -0.41
C LEU A 420 13.20 22.47 -0.80
N MET A 421 12.41 23.05 -1.72
CA MET A 421 11.21 22.37 -2.23
C MET A 421 11.59 21.15 -3.06
N GLY A 422 12.65 21.26 -3.85
CA GLY A 422 13.14 20.13 -4.62
C GLY A 422 13.53 18.96 -3.72
N TRP A 423 14.25 19.24 -2.63
CA TRP A 423 14.66 18.23 -1.66
C TRP A 423 13.47 17.61 -0.92
N LEU A 424 12.46 18.40 -0.52
CA LEU A 424 11.20 17.88 0.02
C LEU A 424 10.45 17.01 -1.01
N LYS A 425 10.44 17.41 -2.27
CA LYS A 425 9.73 16.68 -3.33
C LYS A 425 10.40 15.37 -3.72
N VAL A 426 11.71 15.23 -3.53
CA VAL A 426 12.41 13.93 -3.62
C VAL A 426 11.76 12.93 -2.63
N ALA A 427 11.53 13.36 -1.40
CA ALA A 427 10.87 12.55 -0.38
C ALA A 427 9.41 12.17 -0.71
N TYR A 428 8.69 12.97 -1.51
CA TYR A 428 7.32 12.62 -1.93
C TYR A 428 7.24 11.64 -3.10
N VAL A 429 8.29 11.57 -3.92
CA VAL A 429 8.32 10.71 -5.11
C VAL A 429 8.76 9.30 -4.75
N LEU A 430 9.66 9.17 -3.78
CA LEU A 430 10.13 7.91 -3.22
C LEU A 430 9.05 7.30 -2.31
#